data_AF-A0A915J2G4-F1
#
_entry.id   AF-A0A915J2G4-F1
#
_cell.length_a   1.000
_cell.length_b   1.000
_cell.length_c   1.000
_cell.angle_alpha   90.00
_cell.angle_beta   90.00
_cell.angle_gamma   90.00
#
_symmetry.space_group_name_H-M   'P 1'
#
loop_
_entity.id
_entity.type
_entity.pdbx_description
1 polymer ?
#
loop_
_entity_poly.entity_id
_entity_poly.type
_entity_poly.pdbx_seq_one_letter_code
_entity_poly.pdbx_strand_id
1 'polypeptide(L)'
;MEIGQWFKWVLVETFSFISLLSCLIKDLLSAWSLDFIDMLFVKKKCIKDQIVLITGGAGGIGRALGKKMAEMGAKKGINEAVRELENHGLRARAFSCDCTSIDQLRALAERIKSDGDLGK
;
A
#
# COMPACT_ATOMS: atom_id res chain seq x y z
N MET A 1 -12.10 57.43 20.92
CA MET A 1 -11.97 56.27 20.02
C MET A 1 -13.32 56.08 19.36
N GLU A 2 -13.46 56.47 18.09
CA GLU A 2 -14.77 56.50 17.42
C GLU A 2 -15.30 55.08 17.19
N ILE A 3 -16.56 54.85 17.59
CA ILE A 3 -17.27 53.56 17.51
C ILE A 3 -17.21 52.96 16.09
N GLY A 4 -17.15 53.79 15.05
CA GLY A 4 -17.02 53.37 13.65
C GLY A 4 -15.67 52.72 13.30
N GLN A 5 -14.58 53.06 13.98
CA GLN A 5 -13.28 52.42 13.76
C GLN A 5 -13.21 51.05 14.43
N TRP A 6 -13.76 50.94 15.63
CA TRP A 6 -13.89 49.66 16.33
C TRP A 6 -14.73 48.67 15.52
N PHE A 7 -15.85 49.11 14.95
CA PHE A 7 -16.70 48.26 14.12
C PHE A 7 -16.00 47.78 12.84
N LYS A 8 -15.23 48.65 12.18
CA LYS A 8 -14.42 48.28 11.01
C LYS A 8 -13.34 47.26 11.35
N TRP A 9 -12.68 47.42 12.49
CA TRP A 9 -11.64 46.49 12.95
C TRP A 9 -12.21 45.10 13.24
N VAL A 10 -13.32 45.04 13.97
CA VAL A 10 -14.04 43.79 14.27
C VAL A 10 -14.52 43.10 12.98
N LEU A 11 -15.03 43.86 11.99
CA LEU A 11 -15.45 43.29 10.71
C LEU A 11 -14.29 42.71 9.88
N VAL A 12 -13.13 43.37 9.86
CA VAL A 12 -11.96 42.87 9.12
C VAL A 12 -11.42 41.60 9.75
N GLU A 13 -11.32 41.56 11.08
CA GLU A 13 -10.75 40.41 11.78
C GLU A 13 -11.67 39.19 11.73
N THR A 14 -12.99 39.41 11.82
CA THR A 14 -13.98 38.34 11.60
C THR A 14 -13.96 37.83 10.17
N PHE A 15 -13.81 38.69 9.16
CA PHE A 15 -13.67 38.28 7.76
C PHE A 15 -12.39 37.46 7.52
N SER A 16 -11.25 37.88 8.08
CA SER A 16 -9.99 37.13 8.02
C SER A 16 -10.13 35.75 8.67
N PHE A 17 -10.79 35.66 9.83
CA PHE A 17 -11.02 34.40 10.51
C PHE A 17 -11.92 33.45 9.71
N ILE A 18 -13.02 33.96 9.13
CA ILE A 18 -13.91 33.18 8.26
C ILE A 18 -13.16 32.67 7.03
N SER A 19 -12.30 33.50 6.43
CA SER A 19 -11.49 33.12 5.26
C SER A 19 -10.54 31.96 5.59
N LEU A 20 -9.83 32.03 6.72
CA LEU A 20 -8.94 30.98 7.19
C LEU A 20 -9.71 29.68 7.52
N LEU A 21 -10.83 29.80 8.21
CA LEU A 21 -11.70 28.66 8.53
C LEU A 21 -12.21 27.98 7.25
N SER A 22 -12.57 28.78 6.23
CA SER A 22 -13.01 28.25 4.94
C SER A 22 -11.89 27.50 4.20
N CYS A 23 -10.64 27.93 4.33
CA CYS A 23 -9.49 27.21 3.75
C CYS A 23 -9.28 25.87 4.46
N LEU A 24 -9.28 25.86 5.79
CA LEU A 24 -9.13 24.64 6.58
C LEU A 24 -10.23 23.61 6.28
N ILE A 25 -11.47 24.05 6.13
CA ILE A 25 -12.59 23.18 5.78
C ILE A 25 -12.42 22.61 4.36
N LYS A 26 -11.96 23.41 3.39
CA LYS A 26 -11.72 22.94 2.01
C LYS A 26 -10.59 21.91 1.96
N ASP A 27 -9.52 22.11 2.71
CA ASP A 27 -8.41 21.18 2.77
C ASP A 27 -8.85 19.86 3.40
N LEU A 28 -9.65 19.92 4.47
CA LEU A 28 -10.21 18.73 5.11
C LEU A 28 -11.19 17.98 4.19
N LEU A 29 -12.08 18.71 3.50
CA LEU A 29 -13.04 18.14 2.55
C LEU A 29 -12.36 17.54 1.31
N SER A 30 -11.32 18.19 0.78
CA SER A 30 -10.57 17.68 -0.38
C SER A 30 -9.79 16.42 -0.03
N ALA A 31 -9.15 16.37 1.14
CA ALA A 31 -8.51 15.16 1.64
C ALA A 31 -9.52 14.01 1.82
N TRP A 32 -10.66 14.28 2.45
CA TRP A 32 -11.69 13.26 2.67
C TRP A 32 -12.34 12.79 1.38
N SER A 33 -12.66 13.70 0.46
CA SER A 33 -13.40 13.37 -0.76
C SER A 33 -12.59 12.49 -1.71
N LEU A 34 -11.29 12.76 -1.91
CA LEU A 34 -10.45 11.97 -2.81
C LEU A 34 -10.20 10.56 -2.28
N ASP A 35 -9.84 10.43 -1.00
CA ASP A 35 -9.61 9.12 -0.36
C ASP A 35 -10.90 8.27 -0.31
N PHE A 36 -12.04 8.91 -0.05
CA PHE A 36 -13.34 8.23 0.00
C PHE A 36 -13.85 7.82 -1.38
N ILE A 37 -13.66 8.65 -2.41
CA ILE A 37 -14.02 8.31 -3.79
C ILE A 37 -13.16 7.14 -4.29
N ASP A 38 -11.86 7.17 -4.04
CA ASP A 38 -10.98 6.05 -4.41
C ASP A 38 -11.40 4.77 -3.68
N MET A 39 -11.76 4.86 -2.40
CA MET A 39 -12.24 3.70 -1.64
C MET A 39 -13.54 3.10 -2.21
N LEU A 40 -14.47 3.94 -2.70
CA LEU A 40 -15.77 3.48 -3.21
C LEU A 40 -15.70 2.99 -4.67
N PHE A 41 -14.87 3.61 -5.51
CA PHE A 41 -14.88 3.37 -6.95
C PHE A 41 -13.67 2.56 -7.46
N VAL A 42 -12.59 2.43 -6.69
CA VAL A 42 -11.47 1.58 -7.08
C VAL A 42 -11.85 0.11 -6.89
N LYS A 43 -12.11 -0.56 -8.01
CA LYS A 43 -12.34 -2.00 -8.05
C LYS A 43 -11.15 -2.74 -7.44
N LYS A 44 -11.40 -3.50 -6.36
CA LYS A 44 -10.38 -4.36 -5.75
C LYS A 44 -9.83 -5.34 -6.80
N LYS A 45 -8.51 -5.36 -6.94
CA LYS A 45 -7.81 -6.29 -7.84
C LYS A 45 -7.94 -7.71 -7.29
N CYS A 46 -8.44 -8.64 -8.11
CA CYS A 46 -8.43 -10.06 -7.79
C CYS A 46 -7.11 -10.67 -8.29
N ILE A 47 -6.44 -11.40 -7.40
CA ILE A 47 -5.16 -12.05 -7.68
C ILE A 47 -5.21 -13.56 -7.45
N LYS A 48 -6.43 -14.11 -7.38
CA LYS A 48 -6.65 -15.53 -7.21
C LYS A 48 -5.95 -16.31 -8.32
N ASP A 49 -5.24 -17.37 -7.96
CA ASP A 49 -4.50 -18.26 -8.86
C ASP A 49 -3.35 -17.58 -9.63
N GLN A 50 -2.97 -16.36 -9.25
CA GLN A 50 -1.82 -15.64 -9.80
C GLN A 50 -0.53 -15.98 -9.03
N ILE A 51 0.60 -15.94 -9.74
CA ILE A 51 1.94 -16.01 -9.14
C ILE A 51 2.35 -14.61 -8.71
N VAL A 52 2.76 -14.45 -7.45
CA VAL A 52 3.22 -13.16 -6.90
C VAL A 52 4.64 -13.31 -6.38
N LEU A 53 5.57 -12.57 -6.98
CA LEU A 53 6.95 -12.46 -6.51
C LEU A 53 7.09 -11.27 -5.55
N ILE A 54 7.74 -11.49 -4.40
CA ILE A 54 8.02 -10.43 -3.42
C ILE A 54 9.52 -10.40 -3.12
N THR A 55 10.15 -9.26 -3.37
CA THR A 55 11.52 -8.97 -2.91
C THR A 55 11.50 -8.56 -1.44
N GLY A 56 12.55 -8.89 -0.68
CA GLY A 56 12.59 -8.60 0.76
C GLY A 56 11.49 -9.29 1.58
N GLY A 57 10.88 -10.36 1.05
CA GLY A 57 9.73 -11.02 1.67
C GLY A 57 10.02 -11.72 3.00
N ALA A 58 11.29 -11.93 3.34
CA ALA A 58 11.70 -12.58 4.58
C ALA A 58 11.36 -11.78 5.85
N GLY A 59 11.12 -10.47 5.76
CA GLY A 59 10.88 -9.63 6.93
C GLY A 59 9.98 -8.41 6.67
N GLY A 60 9.68 -7.68 7.75
CA GLY A 60 8.97 -6.40 7.74
C GLY A 60 7.71 -6.39 6.88
N ILE A 61 7.59 -5.35 6.04
CA ILE A 61 6.45 -5.14 5.14
C ILE A 61 6.34 -6.26 4.11
N GLY A 62 7.46 -6.79 3.61
CA GLY A 62 7.49 -7.88 2.63
C GLY A 62 6.82 -9.15 3.16
N ARG A 63 7.08 -9.50 4.43
CA ARG A 63 6.44 -10.64 5.10
C ARG A 63 4.94 -10.42 5.31
N ALA A 64 4.55 -9.24 5.78
CA ALA A 64 3.13 -8.91 5.99
C ALA A 64 2.34 -8.91 4.67
N LEU A 65 2.92 -8.35 3.61
CA LEU A 65 2.37 -8.40 2.25
C LEU A 65 2.32 -9.84 1.73
N GLY A 66 3.38 -10.62 2.00
CA GLY A 66 3.48 -12.08 1.95
C GLY A 66 2.17 -12.76 2.33
N LYS A 67 1.83 -12.63 3.59
CA LYS A 67 0.64 -13.20 4.22
C LYS A 67 -0.66 -12.73 3.59
N LYS A 68 -0.84 -11.41 3.45
CA LYS A 68 -2.10 -10.83 2.95
C LYS A 68 -2.44 -11.27 1.52
N MET A 69 -1.47 -11.39 0.62
CA MET A 69 -1.77 -11.86 -0.75
C MET A 69 -2.02 -13.38 -0.79
N ALA A 70 -1.40 -14.15 0.10
CA ALA A 70 -1.64 -15.58 0.17
C ALA A 70 -3.08 -15.86 0.62
N GLU A 71 -3.61 -15.11 1.59
CA GLU A 71 -5.04 -15.12 1.97
C GLU A 71 -5.97 -14.78 0.81
N MET A 72 -5.50 -13.99 -0.17
CA MET A 72 -6.24 -13.67 -1.41
C MET A 72 -6.05 -14.70 -2.53
N GLY A 73 -5.38 -15.83 -2.27
CA GLY A 73 -5.23 -16.95 -3.21
C GLY A 73 -4.03 -16.86 -4.15
N ALA A 74 -3.03 -16.04 -3.85
CA ALA A 74 -1.79 -15.96 -4.63
C ALA A 74 -0.72 -16.97 -4.18
N LYS A 75 0.10 -17.44 -5.14
CA LYS A 75 1.23 -18.37 -4.90
C LYS A 75 2.56 -17.59 -4.73
N LYS A 76 3.43 -17.96 -3.77
CA LYS A 76 4.55 -17.10 -3.30
C LYS A 76 5.96 -17.71 -3.13
N GLY A 77 6.90 -16.90 -2.58
CA GLY A 77 8.38 -17.02 -2.60
C GLY A 77 9.18 -16.62 -1.30
N ILE A 78 9.04 -17.19 -0.07
CA ILE A 78 9.76 -16.77 1.19
C ILE A 78 10.14 -17.89 2.22
N ASN A 79 11.39 -18.07 2.68
CA ASN A 79 11.84 -19.28 3.44
C ASN A 79 11.16 -19.58 4.80
N GLU A 80 11.02 -18.62 5.71
CA GLU A 80 10.35 -18.86 7.02
C GLU A 80 8.85 -18.59 6.96
N ALA A 81 8.43 -17.59 6.19
CA ALA A 81 7.01 -17.31 5.98
C ALA A 81 6.31 -18.40 5.16
N VAL A 82 7.04 -19.17 4.34
CA VAL A 82 6.49 -20.31 3.59
C VAL A 82 5.91 -21.34 4.53
N ARG A 83 6.63 -21.76 5.58
CA ARG A 83 6.12 -22.77 6.51
C ARG A 83 4.84 -22.32 7.20
N GLU A 84 4.79 -21.06 7.62
CA GLU A 84 3.58 -20.49 8.21
C GLU A 84 2.42 -20.50 7.21
N LEU A 85 2.66 -20.21 5.93
CA LEU A 85 1.63 -20.18 4.90
C LEU A 85 1.18 -21.58 4.44
N GLU A 86 2.12 -22.52 4.30
CA GLU A 86 1.84 -23.93 4.00
C GLU A 86 0.99 -24.56 5.10
N ASN A 87 1.24 -24.23 6.37
CA ASN A 87 0.39 -24.66 7.49
C ASN A 87 -1.06 -24.14 7.40
N HIS A 88 -1.28 -23.04 6.67
CA HIS A 88 -2.62 -22.51 6.37
C HIS A 88 -3.18 -23.04 5.03
N GLY A 89 -2.54 -24.05 4.43
CA GLY A 89 -2.95 -24.66 3.15
C GLY A 89 -2.62 -23.81 1.93
N LEU A 90 -1.78 -22.79 2.07
CA LEU A 90 -1.44 -21.84 1.00
C LEU A 90 -0.11 -22.23 0.36
N ARG A 91 -0.03 -22.14 -0.97
CA ARG A 91 1.17 -22.52 -1.72
C ARG A 91 2.19 -21.38 -1.74
N ALA A 92 3.35 -21.63 -1.17
CA ALA A 92 4.48 -20.74 -1.25
C ALA A 92 5.78 -21.56 -1.37
N ARG A 93 6.72 -21.05 -2.16
CA ARG A 93 8.11 -21.47 -2.27
C ARG A 93 9.00 -20.38 -1.69
N ALA A 94 10.32 -20.51 -1.66
CA ALA A 94 11.24 -19.50 -1.18
C ALA A 94 12.50 -19.40 -2.02
N PHE A 95 12.99 -18.17 -2.21
CA PHE A 95 14.25 -17.94 -2.89
C PHE A 95 15.08 -16.90 -2.15
N SER A 96 16.39 -17.13 -2.09
CA SER A 96 17.37 -16.19 -1.56
C SER A 96 18.33 -15.84 -2.69
N CYS A 97 18.58 -14.55 -2.89
CA CYS A 97 19.66 -14.03 -3.70
C CYS A 97 20.17 -12.72 -3.09
N ASP A 98 21.41 -12.38 -3.42
CA ASP A 98 21.90 -11.03 -3.22
C ASP A 98 21.34 -10.11 -4.31
N CYS A 99 20.48 -9.16 -3.91
CA CYS A 99 19.88 -8.19 -4.83
C CYS A 99 20.88 -7.16 -5.38
N THR A 100 22.11 -7.10 -4.85
CA THR A 100 23.17 -6.22 -5.36
C THR A 100 23.96 -6.85 -6.51
N SER A 101 23.85 -8.17 -6.70
CA SER A 101 24.52 -8.91 -7.77
C SER A 101 23.56 -9.18 -8.94
N ILE A 102 23.85 -8.58 -10.09
CA ILE A 102 23.04 -8.77 -11.31
C ILE A 102 23.06 -10.21 -11.81
N ASP A 103 24.18 -10.92 -11.64
CA ASP A 103 24.33 -12.31 -12.09
C ASP A 103 23.50 -13.26 -11.24
N GLN A 104 23.47 -13.04 -9.91
CA GLN A 104 22.59 -13.80 -9.03
C GLN A 104 21.11 -13.52 -9.31
N LEU A 105 20.74 -12.27 -9.59
CA LEU A 105 19.37 -11.91 -9.98
C LEU A 105 18.94 -12.63 -11.26
N ARG A 106 19.81 -12.66 -12.29
CA ARG A 106 19.53 -13.37 -13.54
C ARG A 106 19.39 -14.88 -13.34
N ALA A 107 20.32 -15.49 -12.60
CA ALA A 107 20.26 -16.91 -12.28
C ALA A 107 19.01 -17.27 -11.47
N LEU A 108 18.60 -16.40 -10.54
CA LEU A 108 17.37 -16.57 -9.78
C LEU A 108 16.13 -16.47 -10.66
N ALA A 109 16.08 -15.50 -11.58
CA ALA A 109 14.96 -15.35 -12.50
C ALA A 109 14.77 -16.59 -13.37
N GLU A 110 15.85 -17.18 -13.88
CA GLU A 110 15.79 -18.43 -14.63
C GLU A 110 15.33 -19.62 -13.77
N ARG A 111 15.82 -19.71 -12.51
CA ARG A 111 15.32 -20.71 -11.55
C ARG A 111 13.81 -20.59 -11.34
N ILE A 112 13.31 -19.37 -11.10
CA ILE A 112 11.87 -19.13 -10.88
C ILE A 112 11.06 -19.52 -12.12
N LYS A 113 11.53 -19.20 -13.33
CA LYS A 113 10.85 -19.59 -14.58
C LYS A 113 10.83 -21.09 -14.80
N SER A 114 11.93 -21.77 -14.48
CA SER A 114 12.05 -23.22 -14.62
C SER A 114 11.22 -24.01 -13.60
N ASP A 115 10.75 -23.35 -12.55
CA ASP A 115 9.99 -23.96 -11.47
C ASP A 115 8.53 -24.20 -11.89
N GLY A 116 8.30 -25.31 -12.59
CA GLY A 116 7.01 -25.69 -13.17
C GLY A 116 5.89 -25.97 -12.16
N ASP A 117 6.16 -25.87 -10.85
CA ASP A 117 5.20 -26.08 -9.76
C ASP A 117 4.45 -24.78 -9.39
N LEU A 118 5.02 -23.61 -9.69
CA LEU A 118 4.39 -22.31 -9.37
C LEU A 118 3.11 -22.08 -10.19
N GLY A 119 3.01 -22.64 -11.40
CA GLY A 119 1.88 -22.42 -12.33
C GLY A 119 0.76 -23.47 -12.30
N LYS A 120 0.97 -24.63 -11.68
CA LYS A 120 0.04 -25.78 -11.76
C LYS A 120 -1.11 -25.73 -10.76
#